data_AF-A0AAD6ZGB6-F1
#
_entry.id   AF-A0AAD6ZGB6-F1
#
_cell.length_a   1.000
_cell.length_b   1.000
_cell.length_c   1.000
_cell.angle_alpha   90.00
_cell.angle_beta   90.00
_cell.angle_gamma   90.00
#
_symmetry.space_group_name_H-M   'P 1'
#
loop_
_entity.id
_entity.type
_entity.pdbx_description
1 polymer ?
#
loop_
_entity_poly.entity_id
_entity_poly.type
_entity_poly.pdbx_seq_one_letter_code
_entity_poly.pdbx_strand_id
1 'polypeptide(L)'
;MQDTSNSGQFDSAWHFLFNLFAATGAFKISLLLYGIYINLFLLSVYTLSRRRKSPGKNFLLGASCVIAVVATTQMGCSIAQTILTARLIQQIVNAQVGDRPHVVIALKTAQYSLLGINNFATDSLFLYRCYVIWGYQRKILILPAMFMLTTFVVGIWAAPAPDAIKTPIAYSLCAATNLVLTALTAGRISWMRRAAPCFGLDITLHIRCNRAISTILESGAIYCVGIIFLLGSASVKEFDVFLIGISFLSQLLNIIPTFTLVYVGLTDTADESHPESDRKTSSPAVLPWQPTQVLDIKPQGMEEGDYV
;
A
#
# COMPACT_ATOMS: atom_id res chain seq x y z
N MET A 1 -14.15 18.55 51.85
CA MET A 1 -14.13 17.26 51.12
C MET A 1 -15.03 17.25 49.86
N GLN A 2 -15.71 18.35 49.50
CA GLN A 2 -16.58 18.41 48.32
C GLN A 2 -15.88 18.94 47.05
N ASP A 3 -14.78 19.69 47.18
CA ASP A 3 -14.07 20.28 46.03
C ASP A 3 -13.29 19.26 45.19
N THR A 4 -12.80 18.17 45.78
CA THR A 4 -12.07 17.12 45.04
C THR A 4 -12.97 16.27 44.14
N SER A 5 -14.29 16.27 44.39
CA SER A 5 -15.27 15.59 43.54
C SER A 5 -15.53 16.37 42.25
N ASN A 6 -15.63 17.71 42.34
CA ASN A 6 -15.94 18.57 41.20
C ASN A 6 -14.73 18.73 40.26
N SER A 7 -13.51 18.76 40.79
CA SER A 7 -12.29 18.80 39.96
C SER A 7 -12.13 17.51 39.14
N GLY A 8 -12.33 16.34 39.75
CA GLY A 8 -12.26 15.06 39.03
C GLY A 8 -13.36 14.89 37.97
N GLN A 9 -14.56 15.42 38.22
CA GLN A 9 -15.65 15.39 37.25
C GLN A 9 -15.41 16.35 36.08
N PHE A 10 -14.82 17.52 36.34
CA PHE A 10 -14.44 18.48 35.29
C PHE A 10 -13.30 17.97 34.42
N ASP A 11 -12.25 17.38 35.01
CA ASP A 11 -11.15 16.76 34.26
C ASP A 11 -11.67 15.59 33.41
N SER A 12 -12.58 14.77 33.95
CA SER A 12 -13.21 13.68 33.19
C SER A 12 -14.02 14.18 31.99
N ALA A 13 -14.69 15.33 32.12
CA ALA A 13 -15.46 15.94 31.03
C ALA A 13 -14.56 16.51 29.92
N TRP A 14 -13.42 17.12 30.28
CA TRP A 14 -12.44 17.60 29.29
C TRP A 14 -11.76 16.47 28.54
N HIS A 15 -11.30 15.43 29.24
CA HIS A 15 -10.76 14.24 28.59
C HIS A 15 -11.79 13.59 27.66
N PHE A 16 -13.06 13.56 28.08
CA PHE A 16 -14.14 13.03 27.26
C PHE A 16 -14.39 13.85 25.99
N LEU A 17 -14.48 15.19 26.10
CA LEU A 17 -14.67 16.08 24.95
C LEU A 17 -13.48 16.03 23.98
N PHE A 18 -12.28 15.94 24.52
CA PHE A 18 -11.05 15.81 23.73
C PHE A 18 -11.01 14.48 22.96
N ASN A 19 -11.30 13.35 23.62
CA ASN A 19 -11.38 12.04 22.96
C ASN A 19 -12.44 12.01 21.84
N LEU A 20 -13.59 12.66 22.07
CA LEU A 20 -14.65 12.78 21.05
C LEU A 20 -14.19 13.63 19.86
N PHE A 21 -13.49 14.73 20.13
CA PHE A 21 -12.90 15.57 19.09
C PHE A 21 -11.85 14.80 18.27
N ALA A 22 -10.96 14.07 18.93
CA ALA A 22 -9.95 13.25 18.27
C ALA A 22 -10.57 12.12 17.42
N ALA A 23 -11.56 11.39 17.96
CA ALA A 23 -12.26 10.34 17.23
C ALA A 23 -13.00 10.88 15.99
N THR A 24 -13.69 12.01 16.12
CA THR A 24 -14.35 12.67 14.98
C THR A 24 -13.34 13.25 13.99
N GLY A 25 -12.20 13.74 14.45
CA GLY A 25 -11.07 14.17 13.62
C GLY A 25 -10.47 13.03 12.81
N ALA A 26 -10.16 11.90 13.46
CA ALA A 26 -9.66 10.68 12.82
C ALA A 26 -10.63 10.16 11.74
N PHE A 27 -11.93 10.20 12.03
CA PHE A 27 -12.97 9.84 11.06
C PHE A 27 -13.00 10.80 9.85
N LYS A 28 -12.91 12.11 10.07
CA LYS A 28 -12.88 13.11 8.98
C LYS A 28 -11.65 12.95 8.08
N ILE A 29 -10.47 12.74 8.68
CA ILE A 29 -9.23 12.46 7.95
C ILE A 29 -9.40 11.20 7.11
N SER A 30 -9.97 10.15 7.71
CA SER A 30 -10.31 8.93 6.99
C SER A 30 -11.25 9.21 5.81
N LEU A 31 -12.31 9.97 6.00
CA LEU A 31 -13.26 10.23 4.92
C LEU A 31 -12.61 10.97 3.74
N LEU A 32 -11.76 11.96 4.03
CA LEU A 32 -11.05 12.74 3.02
C LEU A 32 -10.09 11.89 2.21
N LEU A 33 -9.23 11.12 2.89
CA LEU A 33 -8.27 10.24 2.25
C LEU A 33 -8.96 9.15 1.41
N TYR A 34 -10.14 8.70 1.83
CA TYR A 34 -10.90 7.68 1.11
C TYR A 34 -11.51 8.26 -0.16
N GLY A 35 -11.96 9.51 -0.10
CA GLY A 35 -12.34 10.28 -1.29
C GLY A 35 -11.19 10.35 -2.30
N ILE A 36 -9.98 10.69 -1.85
CA ILE A 36 -8.78 10.69 -2.71
C ILE A 36 -8.53 9.29 -3.29
N TYR A 37 -8.61 8.26 -2.45
CA TYR A 37 -8.43 6.87 -2.87
C TYR A 37 -9.43 6.45 -3.96
N ILE A 38 -10.72 6.74 -3.82
CA ILE A 38 -11.73 6.39 -4.81
C ILE A 38 -11.45 7.08 -6.15
N ASN A 39 -11.04 8.35 -6.14
CA ASN A 39 -10.66 9.05 -7.36
C ASN A 39 -9.44 8.38 -8.04
N LEU A 40 -8.42 8.00 -7.25
CA LEU A 40 -7.27 7.26 -7.76
C LEU A 40 -7.66 5.87 -8.28
N PHE A 41 -8.58 5.19 -7.62
CA PHE A 41 -9.10 3.90 -8.06
C PHE A 41 -9.81 4.01 -9.41
N LEU A 42 -10.71 4.98 -9.57
CA LEU A 42 -11.39 5.25 -10.84
C LEU A 42 -10.39 5.58 -11.95
N LEU A 43 -9.39 6.42 -11.65
CA LEU A 43 -8.32 6.73 -12.60
C LEU A 43 -7.46 5.50 -12.94
N SER A 44 -7.20 4.62 -11.97
CA SER A 44 -6.45 3.39 -12.18
C SER A 44 -7.22 2.42 -13.08
N VAL A 45 -8.54 2.31 -12.91
CA VAL A 45 -9.42 1.50 -13.75
C VAL A 45 -9.49 2.09 -15.15
N TYR A 46 -9.65 3.40 -15.27
CA TYR A 46 -9.68 4.10 -16.56
C TYR A 46 -8.38 3.90 -17.37
N THR A 47 -7.23 4.13 -16.73
CA THR A 47 -5.91 3.97 -17.37
C THR A 47 -5.62 2.53 -17.74
N LEU A 48 -5.91 1.55 -16.86
CA LEU A 48 -5.76 0.13 -17.20
C LEU A 48 -6.71 -0.30 -18.32
N SER A 49 -7.96 0.16 -18.31
CA SER A 49 -8.95 -0.24 -19.31
C SER A 49 -8.55 0.23 -20.71
N ARG A 50 -7.94 1.42 -20.82
CA ARG A 50 -7.44 1.97 -22.09
C ARG A 50 -6.13 1.34 -22.58
N ARG A 51 -5.37 0.63 -21.73
CA ARG A 51 -4.18 -0.09 -22.20
C ARG A 51 -4.55 -1.18 -23.21
N ARG A 52 -3.82 -1.20 -24.34
CA ARG A 52 -3.76 -2.35 -25.26
C ARG A 52 -3.37 -3.63 -24.52
N LYS A 53 -3.65 -4.79 -25.12
CA LYS A 53 -3.52 -6.13 -24.50
C LYS A 53 -2.13 -6.35 -23.89
N SER A 54 -1.98 -6.01 -22.61
CA SER A 54 -0.80 -6.28 -21.79
C SER A 54 -1.04 -7.58 -21.01
N PRO A 55 -0.08 -8.52 -21.00
CA PRO A 55 -0.20 -9.74 -20.22
C PRO A 55 -0.39 -9.39 -18.74
N GLY A 56 -1.44 -9.93 -18.13
CA GLY A 56 -1.77 -9.68 -16.72
C GLY A 56 -2.71 -8.51 -16.44
N LYS A 57 -3.13 -7.71 -17.45
CA LYS A 57 -4.06 -6.58 -17.25
C LYS A 57 -5.28 -6.95 -16.40
N ASN A 58 -5.96 -8.05 -16.74
CA ASN A 58 -7.18 -8.48 -16.06
C ASN A 58 -6.91 -8.87 -14.60
N PHE A 59 -5.72 -9.42 -14.31
CA PHE A 59 -5.32 -9.73 -12.95
C PHE A 59 -5.09 -8.46 -12.13
N LEU A 60 -4.36 -7.47 -12.65
CA LEU A 60 -4.15 -6.20 -11.96
C LEU A 60 -5.49 -5.47 -11.72
N LEU A 61 -6.38 -5.47 -12.72
CA LEU A 61 -7.70 -4.87 -12.59
C LEU A 61 -8.52 -5.57 -11.51
N GLY A 62 -8.55 -6.91 -11.51
CA GLY A 62 -9.24 -7.71 -10.51
C GLY A 62 -8.69 -7.45 -9.10
N ALA A 63 -7.37 -7.42 -8.94
CA ALA A 63 -6.73 -7.12 -7.66
C ALA A 63 -7.06 -5.71 -7.15
N SER A 64 -7.03 -4.69 -8.01
CA SER A 64 -7.45 -3.33 -7.66
C SER A 64 -8.91 -3.27 -7.23
N CYS A 65 -9.80 -4.01 -7.90
CA CYS A 65 -11.21 -4.09 -7.49
C CYS A 65 -11.38 -4.77 -6.13
N VAL A 66 -10.63 -5.85 -5.84
CA VAL A 66 -10.67 -6.51 -4.54
C VAL A 66 -10.25 -5.55 -3.43
N ILE A 67 -9.13 -4.83 -3.61
CA ILE A 67 -8.66 -3.83 -2.64
C ILE A 67 -9.73 -2.73 -2.45
N ALA A 68 -10.39 -2.29 -3.52
CA ALA A 68 -11.45 -1.28 -3.44
C ALA A 68 -12.69 -1.76 -2.66
N VAL A 69 -13.10 -3.02 -2.85
CA VAL A 69 -14.20 -3.62 -2.09
C VAL A 69 -13.84 -3.72 -0.60
N VAL A 70 -12.62 -4.17 -0.29
CA VAL A 70 -12.16 -4.26 1.10
C VAL A 70 -12.09 -2.87 1.74
N ALA A 71 -11.53 -1.88 1.04
CA ALA A 71 -11.46 -0.49 1.51
C ALA A 71 -12.85 0.13 1.72
N THR A 72 -13.80 -0.14 0.83
CA THR A 72 -15.20 0.32 0.94
C THR A 72 -15.87 -0.30 2.17
N THR A 73 -15.68 -1.61 2.37
CA THR A 73 -16.22 -2.33 3.52
C THR A 73 -15.64 -1.79 4.82
N GLN A 74 -14.33 -1.54 4.85
CA GLN A 74 -13.65 -0.95 6.00
C GLN A 74 -14.19 0.44 6.31
N MET A 75 -14.38 1.30 5.30
CA MET A 75 -14.99 2.62 5.50
C MET A 75 -16.42 2.52 6.03
N GLY A 76 -17.23 1.59 5.51
CA GLY A 76 -18.57 1.30 6.03
C GLY A 76 -18.57 0.92 7.51
N CYS A 77 -17.64 0.04 7.92
CA CYS A 77 -17.44 -0.31 9.32
C CYS A 77 -17.04 0.90 10.18
N SER A 78 -16.18 1.79 9.68
CA SER A 78 -15.78 3.02 10.38
C SER A 78 -16.95 3.98 10.59
N ILE A 79 -17.84 4.12 9.61
CA ILE A 79 -19.07 4.91 9.72
C ILE A 79 -19.98 4.30 10.80
N ALA A 80 -20.23 2.99 10.72
CA ALA A 80 -21.11 2.28 11.67
C ALA A 80 -20.59 2.41 13.11
N GLN A 81 -19.29 2.25 13.32
CA GLN A 81 -18.66 2.40 14.64
C GLN A 81 -18.81 3.84 15.17
N THR A 82 -18.60 4.85 14.33
CA THR A 82 -18.70 6.27 14.74
C THR A 82 -20.13 6.60 15.18
N ILE A 83 -21.13 6.14 14.43
CA ILE A 83 -22.55 6.32 14.77
C ILE A 83 -22.90 5.62 16.08
N LEU A 84 -22.51 4.35 16.25
CA LEU A 84 -22.80 3.58 17.47
C LEU A 84 -22.14 4.17 18.71
N THR A 85 -20.90 4.67 18.56
CA THR A 85 -20.18 5.36 19.64
C THR A 85 -20.90 6.65 20.02
N ALA A 86 -21.35 7.45 19.05
CA ALA A 86 -22.13 8.65 19.32
C ALA A 86 -23.48 8.35 20.02
N ARG A 87 -24.16 7.27 19.61
CA ARG A 87 -25.42 6.81 20.25
C ARG A 87 -25.19 6.35 21.70
N LEU A 88 -24.10 5.64 21.95
CA LEU A 88 -23.70 5.21 23.29
C LEU A 88 -23.46 6.40 24.22
N ILE A 89 -22.74 7.40 23.71
CA ILE A 89 -22.49 8.65 24.44
C ILE A 89 -23.81 9.32 24.83
N GLN A 90 -24.77 9.43 23.91
CA GLN A 90 -26.09 10.00 24.20
C GLN A 90 -26.83 9.21 25.28
N GLN A 91 -26.73 7.88 25.29
CA GLN A 91 -27.38 7.03 26.30
C GLN A 91 -26.77 7.21 27.70
N ILE A 92 -25.44 7.32 27.79
CA ILE A 92 -24.73 7.58 29.06
C ILE A 92 -25.11 8.94 29.62
N VAL A 93 -25.12 9.99 28.78
CA VAL A 93 -25.53 11.34 29.18
C VAL A 93 -26.98 11.37 29.66
N ASN A 94 -27.85 10.58 29.04
CA ASN A 94 -29.27 10.48 29.42
C ASN A 94 -29.53 9.50 30.58
N ALA A 95 -28.50 9.04 31.28
CA ALA A 95 -28.55 8.08 32.40
C ALA A 95 -29.30 6.77 32.11
N GLN A 96 -29.51 6.43 30.84
CA GLN A 96 -30.10 5.16 30.43
C GLN A 96 -28.99 4.16 30.11
N VAL A 97 -28.43 3.57 31.16
CA VAL A 97 -27.42 2.50 31.02
C VAL A 97 -28.15 1.19 30.72
N GLY A 98 -28.63 1.07 29.48
CA GLY A 98 -29.05 -0.19 28.90
C GLY A 98 -27.83 -0.91 28.32
N ASP A 99 -27.47 -2.02 28.95
CA ASP A 99 -26.50 -3.05 28.56
C ASP A 99 -25.82 -2.89 27.18
N ARG A 100 -24.55 -2.43 27.15
CA ARG A 100 -23.65 -2.52 25.98
C ARG A 100 -22.20 -2.61 26.47
N PRO A 101 -21.33 -3.48 25.87
CA PRO A 101 -20.74 -3.14 24.57
C PRO A 101 -20.25 -4.31 23.67
N HIS A 102 -20.91 -5.48 23.65
CA HIS A 102 -20.46 -6.58 22.77
C HIS A 102 -20.37 -6.18 21.28
N VAL A 103 -21.32 -5.39 20.78
CA VAL A 103 -21.35 -4.96 19.36
C VAL A 103 -20.22 -4.00 19.01
N VAL A 104 -19.85 -3.08 19.89
CA VAL A 104 -18.76 -2.11 19.63
C VAL A 104 -17.41 -2.78 19.67
N ILE A 105 -17.19 -3.69 20.61
CA ILE A 105 -15.97 -4.50 20.67
C ILE A 105 -15.87 -5.37 19.42
N ALA A 106 -16.95 -6.05 19.03
CA ALA A 106 -16.99 -6.87 17.82
C ALA A 106 -16.68 -6.06 16.55
N LEU A 107 -17.22 -4.84 16.42
CA LEU A 107 -16.90 -3.95 15.29
C LEU A 107 -15.44 -3.51 15.27
N LYS A 108 -14.85 -3.23 16.44
CA LYS A 108 -13.44 -2.85 16.55
C LYS A 108 -12.54 -4.03 16.13
N THR A 109 -12.85 -5.23 16.60
CA THR A 109 -12.15 -6.46 16.18
C THR A 109 -12.29 -6.69 14.68
N ALA A 110 -13.50 -6.56 14.13
CA ALA A 110 -13.75 -6.70 12.70
C ALA A 110 -12.94 -5.70 11.86
N GLN A 111 -12.80 -4.45 12.29
CA GLN A 111 -11.96 -3.46 11.61
C GLN A 111 -10.48 -3.84 11.60
N TYR A 112 -9.92 -4.31 12.72
CA TYR A 112 -8.53 -4.76 12.74
C TYR A 112 -8.31 -5.99 11.85
N SER A 113 -9.27 -6.91 11.80
CA SER A 113 -9.21 -8.06 10.89
C SER A 113 -9.30 -7.62 9.42
N LEU A 114 -10.21 -6.70 9.09
CA LEU A 114 -10.32 -6.13 7.74
C LEU A 114 -9.04 -5.40 7.32
N LEU A 115 -8.41 -4.66 8.24
CA LEU A 115 -7.11 -4.02 8.02
C LEU A 115 -6.03 -5.04 7.70
N GLY A 116 -5.98 -6.16 8.42
CA GLY A 116 -5.04 -7.26 8.15
C GLY A 116 -5.25 -7.90 6.79
N ILE A 117 -6.51 -8.15 6.41
CA ILE A 117 -6.87 -8.67 5.07
C ILE A 117 -6.48 -7.68 3.98
N ASN A 118 -6.73 -6.38 4.21
CA ASN A 118 -6.38 -5.34 3.27
C ASN A 118 -4.86 -5.22 3.08
N ASN A 119 -4.10 -5.27 4.17
CA ASN A 119 -2.64 -5.29 4.12
C ASN A 119 -2.13 -6.50 3.32
N PHE A 120 -2.70 -7.68 3.56
CA PHE A 120 -2.35 -8.89 2.80
C PHE A 120 -2.65 -8.77 1.31
N ALA A 121 -3.80 -8.19 0.93
CA ALA A 121 -4.17 -7.95 -0.46
C ALA A 121 -3.23 -6.96 -1.14
N THR A 122 -2.87 -5.88 -0.44
CA THR A 122 -1.91 -4.88 -0.91
C THR A 122 -0.50 -5.48 -1.09
N ASP A 123 0.01 -6.20 -0.10
CA ASP A 123 1.32 -6.86 -0.17
C ASP A 123 1.35 -7.89 -1.31
N SER A 124 0.26 -8.63 -1.51
CA SER A 124 0.10 -9.57 -2.64
C SER A 124 0.21 -8.87 -4.00
N LEU A 125 -0.37 -7.68 -4.14
CA LEU A 125 -0.29 -6.88 -5.36
C LEU A 125 1.13 -6.38 -5.62
N PHE A 126 1.85 -5.93 -4.59
CA PHE A 126 3.26 -5.55 -4.71
C PHE A 126 4.14 -6.76 -5.05
N LEU A 127 3.88 -7.91 -4.43
CA LEU A 127 4.58 -9.17 -4.70
C LEU A 127 4.37 -9.63 -6.14
N TYR A 128 3.14 -9.52 -6.65
CA TYR A 128 2.85 -9.79 -8.06
C TYR A 128 3.62 -8.84 -9.00
N ARG A 129 3.69 -7.53 -8.69
CA ARG A 129 4.49 -6.60 -9.50
C ARG A 129 5.96 -6.96 -9.49
N CYS A 130 6.49 -7.29 -8.31
CA CYS A 130 7.86 -7.77 -8.17
C CYS A 130 8.06 -9.04 -9.02
N TYR A 131 7.14 -10.01 -8.96
CA TYR A 131 7.19 -11.23 -9.75
C TYR A 131 7.30 -10.97 -11.26
N VAL A 132 6.49 -10.05 -11.78
CA VAL A 132 6.51 -9.66 -13.20
C VAL A 132 7.83 -8.97 -13.56
N ILE A 133 8.32 -8.06 -12.73
CA ILE A 133 9.59 -7.31 -12.93
C ILE A 133 10.81 -8.26 -12.90
N TRP A 134 10.77 -9.31 -12.09
CA TRP A 134 11.81 -10.34 -12.03
C TRP A 134 11.68 -11.42 -13.12
N GLY A 135 10.80 -11.24 -14.11
CA GLY A 135 10.68 -12.16 -15.24
C GLY A 135 10.22 -13.55 -14.80
N TYR A 136 9.26 -13.63 -13.87
CA TYR A 136 8.66 -14.87 -13.40
C TYR A 136 9.59 -15.81 -12.61
N GLN A 137 10.76 -15.34 -12.17
CA GLN A 137 11.70 -16.12 -11.35
C GLN A 137 11.26 -16.23 -9.87
N ARG A 138 10.71 -17.39 -9.48
CA ARG A 138 10.12 -17.61 -8.14
C ARG A 138 11.12 -17.58 -6.98
N LYS A 139 12.39 -17.94 -7.21
CA LYS A 139 13.39 -18.11 -6.14
C LYS A 139 13.64 -16.84 -5.32
N ILE A 140 13.62 -15.68 -5.98
CA ILE A 140 13.91 -14.38 -5.36
C ILE A 140 12.69 -13.85 -4.59
N LEU A 141 11.50 -14.38 -4.90
CA LEU A 141 10.24 -13.98 -4.29
C LEU A 141 9.91 -14.72 -2.99
N ILE A 142 10.67 -15.78 -2.66
CA ILE A 142 10.46 -16.56 -1.44
C ILE A 142 10.66 -15.68 -0.21
N LEU A 143 11.70 -14.85 -0.20
CA LEU A 143 12.01 -14.00 0.96
C LEU A 143 10.88 -13.00 1.25
N PRO A 144 10.39 -12.17 0.29
CA PRO A 144 9.23 -11.31 0.53
C PRO A 144 7.94 -12.06 0.90
N ALA A 145 7.71 -13.21 0.27
CA ALA A 145 6.54 -14.03 0.57
C ALA A 145 6.56 -14.52 2.03
N MET A 146 7.72 -14.94 2.52
CA MET A 146 7.90 -15.34 3.92
C MET A 146 7.64 -14.18 4.88
N PHE A 147 8.16 -12.99 4.58
CA PHE A 147 7.91 -11.77 5.38
C PHE A 147 6.43 -11.38 5.41
N MET A 148 5.75 -11.43 4.26
CA MET A 148 4.33 -11.16 4.13
C MET A 148 3.47 -12.15 4.94
N LEU A 149 3.77 -13.46 4.84
CA LEU A 149 3.07 -14.49 5.62
C LEU A 149 3.29 -14.29 7.12
N THR A 150 4.51 -13.98 7.53
CA THR A 150 4.83 -13.70 8.94
C THR A 150 4.06 -12.48 9.42
N THR A 151 4.00 -11.41 8.63
CA THR A 151 3.24 -10.18 8.94
C THR A 151 1.76 -10.47 9.12
N PHE A 152 1.18 -11.30 8.23
CA PHE A 152 -0.23 -11.68 8.32
C PHE A 152 -0.55 -12.49 9.58
N VAL A 153 0.28 -13.50 9.89
CA VAL A 153 0.11 -14.34 11.10
C VAL A 153 0.24 -13.50 12.37
N VAL A 154 1.26 -12.64 12.46
CA VAL A 154 1.47 -11.75 13.61
C VAL A 154 0.33 -10.74 13.73
N GLY A 155 -0.19 -10.22 12.61
CA GLY A 155 -1.33 -9.31 12.59
C GLY A 155 -2.62 -9.96 13.15
N ILE A 156 -2.92 -11.19 12.75
CA ILE A 156 -4.07 -11.95 13.29
C ILE A 156 -3.91 -12.20 14.79
N TRP A 157 -2.69 -12.52 15.23
CA TRP A 157 -2.41 -12.72 16.65
C TRP A 157 -2.53 -11.43 17.48
N ALA A 158 -2.14 -10.29 16.93
CA ALA A 158 -2.21 -9.00 17.61
C ALA A 158 -3.63 -8.38 17.64
N ALA A 159 -4.48 -8.67 16.64
CA ALA A 159 -5.77 -8.01 16.45
C ALA A 159 -6.80 -8.15 17.60
N PRO A 160 -6.98 -9.32 18.26
CA PRO A 160 -8.01 -9.49 19.29
C PRO A 160 -7.70 -8.75 20.59
N ALA A 161 -6.42 -8.58 20.91
CA ALA A 161 -5.96 -7.98 22.15
C ALA A 161 -4.67 -7.19 21.90
N PRO A 162 -4.78 -5.97 21.33
CA PRO A 162 -3.63 -5.10 21.13
C PRO A 162 -3.07 -4.69 22.49
N ASP A 163 -1.83 -5.07 22.75
CA ASP A 163 -1.09 -4.72 23.96
C ASP A 163 0.21 -3.98 23.60
N ALA A 164 0.95 -3.55 24.61
CA ALA A 164 2.19 -2.78 24.44
C ALA A 164 3.33 -3.58 23.77
N ILE A 165 3.18 -4.89 23.58
CA ILE A 165 4.23 -5.77 23.02
C ILE A 165 3.83 -6.22 21.60
N LYS A 166 2.61 -6.72 21.42
CA LYS A 166 2.04 -7.22 20.16
C LYS A 166 1.95 -6.13 19.10
N THR A 167 1.45 -4.97 19.50
CA THR A 167 1.20 -3.83 18.61
C THR A 167 2.48 -3.36 17.91
N PRO A 168 3.58 -3.02 18.63
CA PRO A 168 4.80 -2.58 17.97
C PRO A 168 5.46 -3.67 17.13
N ILE A 169 5.40 -4.93 17.54
CA ILE A 169 5.95 -6.06 16.75
C ILE A 169 5.20 -6.17 15.41
N ALA A 170 3.87 -6.16 15.43
CA ALA A 170 3.04 -6.28 14.23
C ALA A 170 3.31 -5.14 13.24
N TYR A 171 3.32 -3.88 13.71
CA TYR A 171 3.55 -2.73 12.84
C TYR A 171 5.01 -2.61 12.37
N SER A 172 5.99 -2.98 13.20
CA SER A 172 7.40 -3.01 12.78
C SER A 172 7.64 -4.06 11.70
N LEU A 173 7.01 -5.22 11.82
CA LEU A 173 7.11 -6.27 10.82
C LEU A 173 6.43 -5.86 9.51
N CYS A 174 5.29 -5.15 9.59
CA CYS A 174 4.63 -4.56 8.42
C CYS A 174 5.52 -3.52 7.71
N ALA A 175 6.21 -2.66 8.46
CA ALA A 175 7.19 -1.72 7.90
C ALA A 175 8.39 -2.45 7.27
N ALA A 176 8.93 -3.47 7.93
CA ALA A 176 10.02 -4.28 7.41
C ALA A 176 9.64 -4.97 6.09
N THR A 177 8.45 -5.56 6.00
CA THR A 177 7.93 -6.19 4.78
C THR A 177 7.81 -5.17 3.64
N ASN A 178 7.25 -3.99 3.93
CA ASN A 178 7.15 -2.91 2.94
C ASN A 178 8.53 -2.40 2.47
N LEU A 179 9.49 -2.25 3.38
CA LEU A 179 10.86 -1.86 3.04
C LEU A 179 11.56 -2.91 2.18
N VAL A 180 11.47 -4.20 2.55
CA VAL A 180 12.07 -5.29 1.77
C VAL A 180 11.46 -5.34 0.37
N LEU A 181 10.15 -5.24 0.25
CA LEU A 181 9.44 -5.31 -1.02
C LEU A 181 9.74 -4.09 -1.92
N THR A 182 9.80 -2.90 -1.31
CA THR A 182 10.21 -1.65 -1.98
C THR A 182 11.66 -1.74 -2.44
N ALA A 183 12.58 -2.17 -1.57
CA ALA A 183 14.01 -2.27 -1.88
C ALA A 183 14.30 -3.31 -2.97
N LEU A 184 13.63 -4.47 -2.96
CA LEU A 184 13.78 -5.48 -4.00
C LEU A 184 13.24 -5.01 -5.35
N THR A 185 12.12 -4.29 -5.34
CA THR A 185 11.53 -3.73 -6.56
C THR A 185 12.43 -2.63 -7.14
N ALA A 186 12.81 -1.65 -6.32
CA ALA A 186 13.70 -0.55 -6.72
C ALA A 186 15.09 -1.06 -7.14
N GLY A 187 15.65 -1.99 -6.37
CA GLY A 187 16.94 -2.64 -6.64
C GLY A 187 16.95 -3.32 -8.01
N ARG A 188 15.92 -4.11 -8.33
CA ARG A 188 15.82 -4.78 -9.62
C ARG A 188 15.70 -3.80 -10.79
N ILE A 189 14.88 -2.76 -10.65
CA ILE A 189 14.75 -1.73 -11.69
C ILE A 189 16.09 -1.00 -11.87
N SER A 190 16.82 -0.72 -10.78
CA SER A 190 18.14 -0.09 -10.86
C SER A 190 19.19 -0.97 -11.53
N TRP A 191 19.13 -2.29 -11.30
CA TRP A 191 20.00 -3.26 -11.97
C TRP A 191 19.71 -3.33 -13.47
N MET A 192 18.43 -3.39 -13.85
CA MET A 192 18.02 -3.35 -15.26
C MET A 192 18.50 -2.07 -15.96
N ARG A 193 18.39 -0.93 -15.28
CA ARG A 193 18.93 0.35 -15.76
C ARG A 193 20.45 0.25 -16.01
N ARG A 194 21.21 -0.29 -15.06
CA ARG A 194 22.69 -0.42 -15.21
C ARG A 194 23.09 -1.36 -16.34
N ALA A 195 22.25 -2.36 -16.64
CA ALA A 195 22.48 -3.29 -17.75
C ALA A 195 22.01 -2.74 -19.11
N ALA A 196 21.21 -1.67 -19.16
CA ALA A 196 20.62 -1.13 -20.38
C ALA A 196 21.64 -0.67 -21.44
N PRO A 197 22.78 -0.05 -21.09
CA PRO A 197 23.83 0.29 -22.06
C PRO A 197 24.43 -0.95 -22.73
N CYS A 198 24.53 -2.07 -22.02
CA CYS A 198 25.02 -3.33 -22.58
C CYS A 198 24.08 -3.94 -23.64
N PHE A 199 22.83 -3.47 -23.69
CA PHE A 199 21.80 -3.90 -24.65
C PHE A 199 21.40 -2.78 -25.63
N GLY A 200 22.09 -1.63 -25.63
CA GLY A 200 21.82 -0.52 -26.56
C GLY A 200 20.53 0.27 -26.31
N LEU A 201 20.02 0.31 -25.07
CA LEU A 201 18.70 0.88 -24.73
C LEU A 201 18.84 2.14 -23.84
N ASP A 202 19.27 3.28 -24.39
CA ASP A 202 20.09 4.19 -23.58
C ASP A 202 19.40 5.40 -22.88
N ILE A 203 18.54 6.19 -23.53
CA ILE A 203 18.10 7.48 -22.91
C ILE A 203 16.69 7.44 -22.33
N THR A 204 15.68 7.06 -23.12
CA THR A 204 14.27 7.09 -22.70
C THR A 204 13.98 6.11 -21.56
N LEU A 205 14.61 4.94 -21.60
CA LEU A 205 14.50 3.92 -20.54
C LEU A 205 15.07 4.43 -19.21
N HIS A 206 16.22 5.12 -19.25
CA HIS A 206 16.87 5.65 -18.06
C HIS A 206 16.00 6.67 -17.31
N ILE A 207 15.38 7.60 -18.04
CA ILE A 207 14.48 8.61 -17.47
C ILE A 207 13.26 7.93 -16.84
N ARG A 208 12.66 6.96 -17.54
CA ARG A 208 11.47 6.23 -17.08
C ARG A 208 11.74 5.39 -15.83
N CYS A 209 12.85 4.65 -15.82
CA CYS A 209 13.26 3.86 -14.66
C CYS A 209 13.57 4.75 -13.45
N ASN A 210 14.24 5.89 -13.63
CA ASN A 210 14.50 6.82 -12.53
C ASN A 210 13.22 7.37 -11.92
N ARG A 211 12.28 7.79 -12.77
CA ARG A 211 11.02 8.35 -12.30
C ARG A 211 10.16 7.29 -11.60
N ALA A 212 10.09 6.06 -12.15
CA ALA A 212 9.41 4.94 -11.52
C ALA A 212 10.05 4.51 -10.17
N ILE A 213 11.38 4.44 -10.10
CA ILE A 213 12.11 4.15 -8.85
C ILE A 213 11.83 5.23 -7.81
N SER A 214 11.91 6.50 -8.20
CA SER A 214 11.65 7.65 -7.31
C SER A 214 10.25 7.57 -6.72
N THR A 215 9.22 7.31 -7.54
CA THR A 215 7.84 7.19 -7.07
C THR A 215 7.65 6.01 -6.11
N ILE A 216 8.27 4.86 -6.38
CA ILE A 216 8.19 3.68 -5.51
C ILE A 216 8.88 3.96 -4.17
N LEU A 217 10.07 4.57 -4.18
CA LEU A 217 10.81 4.91 -2.96
C LEU A 217 10.10 5.98 -2.13
N GLU A 218 9.58 7.03 -2.78
CA GLU A 218 8.86 8.12 -2.12
C GLU A 218 7.60 7.58 -1.42
N SER A 219 6.82 6.76 -2.10
CA SER A 219 5.60 6.18 -1.54
C SER A 219 5.87 5.14 -0.44
N GLY A 220 6.95 4.35 -0.56
CA GLY A 220 7.41 3.46 0.51
C GLY A 220 7.93 4.21 1.75
N ALA A 221 8.62 5.35 1.55
CA ALA A 221 9.08 6.20 2.64
C ALA A 221 7.92 6.83 3.40
N ILE A 222 6.89 7.32 2.70
CA ILE A 222 5.66 7.86 3.32
C ILE A 222 5.01 6.81 4.23
N TYR A 223 4.95 5.56 3.79
CA TYR A 223 4.42 4.47 4.61
C TYR A 223 5.24 4.24 5.90
N CYS A 224 6.57 4.21 5.77
CA CYS A 224 7.46 4.00 6.91
C CYS A 224 7.39 5.14 7.93
N VAL A 225 7.33 6.40 7.46
CA VAL A 225 7.15 7.57 8.32
C VAL A 225 5.82 7.47 9.08
N GLY A 226 4.74 7.03 8.41
CA GLY A 226 3.45 6.80 9.06
C GLY A 226 3.52 5.75 10.17
N ILE A 227 4.23 4.64 9.94
CA ILE A 227 4.41 3.58 10.97
C ILE A 227 5.24 4.10 12.15
N ILE A 228 6.31 4.86 11.90
CA ILE A 228 7.11 5.46 12.97
C ILE A 228 6.26 6.41 13.82
N PHE A 229 5.45 7.26 13.18
CA PHE A 229 4.51 8.14 13.86
C PHE A 229 3.52 7.33 14.72
N LEU A 230 2.97 6.24 14.19
CA LEU A 230 2.06 5.37 14.93
C LEU A 230 2.74 4.74 16.16
N LEU A 231 3.95 4.21 16.01
CA LEU A 231 4.72 3.61 17.11
C LEU A 231 5.07 4.65 18.19
N GLY A 232 5.43 5.87 17.76
CA GLY A 232 5.63 7.00 18.66
C GLY A 232 4.36 7.31 19.46
N SER A 233 3.21 7.42 18.78
CA SER A 233 1.92 7.70 19.45
C SER A 233 1.51 6.62 20.44
N ALA A 234 1.80 5.35 20.16
CA ALA A 234 1.56 4.24 21.09
C ALA A 234 2.40 4.35 22.38
N SER A 235 3.59 4.95 22.29
CA SER A 235 4.53 5.08 23.41
C SER A 235 4.12 6.17 24.40
N VAL A 236 3.44 7.23 23.94
CA VAL A 236 2.96 8.33 24.78
C VAL A 236 1.64 7.99 25.50
N LYS A 237 1.05 6.80 25.22
CA LYS A 237 -0.26 6.34 25.74
C LYS A 237 -1.44 7.28 25.43
N GLU A 238 -1.25 8.21 24.49
CA GLU A 238 -2.33 9.04 23.96
C GLU A 238 -3.12 8.25 22.92
N PHE A 239 -4.17 7.56 23.40
CA PHE A 239 -5.05 6.72 22.59
C PHE A 239 -5.61 7.45 21.35
N ASP A 240 -5.79 8.75 21.46
CA ASP A 240 -6.32 9.64 20.42
C ASP A 240 -5.37 9.82 19.24
N VAL A 241 -4.11 10.13 19.51
CA VAL A 241 -3.08 10.30 18.48
C VAL A 241 -2.85 8.98 17.74
N PHE A 242 -2.90 7.87 18.49
CA PHE A 242 -2.84 6.53 17.94
C PHE A 242 -4.01 6.23 16.98
N LEU A 243 -5.23 6.61 17.35
CA LEU A 243 -6.43 6.46 16.51
C LEU A 243 -6.32 7.23 15.19
N ILE A 244 -5.80 8.46 15.24
CA ILE A 244 -5.54 9.27 14.05
C ILE A 244 -4.46 8.60 13.19
N GLY A 245 -3.38 8.10 13.80
CA GLY A 245 -2.30 7.40 13.12
C GLY A 245 -2.76 6.13 12.39
N ILE A 246 -3.57 5.29 13.04
CA ILE A 246 -4.14 4.07 12.42
C ILE A 246 -5.05 4.45 11.26
N SER A 247 -5.91 5.43 11.47
CA SER A 247 -6.84 5.93 10.46
C SER A 247 -6.10 6.37 9.21
N PHE A 248 -5.03 7.17 9.38
CA PHE A 248 -4.16 7.63 8.30
C PHE A 248 -3.47 6.46 7.57
N LEU A 249 -2.82 5.56 8.31
CA LEU A 249 -2.08 4.44 7.74
C LEU A 249 -2.96 3.46 6.98
N SER A 250 -4.16 3.19 7.51
CA SER A 250 -5.12 2.28 6.89
C SER A 250 -5.51 2.70 5.47
N GLN A 251 -5.41 4.00 5.18
CA GLN A 251 -5.75 4.56 3.88
C GLN A 251 -4.54 4.73 2.97
N LEU A 252 -3.39 5.06 3.55
CA LEU A 252 -2.12 5.02 2.81
C LEU A 252 -1.87 3.65 2.18
N LEU A 253 -2.20 2.57 2.90
CA LEU A 253 -2.14 1.19 2.38
C LEU A 253 -2.87 1.02 1.04
N ASN A 254 -3.95 1.75 0.82
CA ASN A 254 -4.75 1.67 -0.40
C ASN A 254 -4.28 2.67 -1.46
N ILE A 255 -3.90 3.88 -1.03
CA ILE A 255 -3.49 4.98 -1.90
C ILE A 255 -2.18 4.65 -2.62
N ILE A 256 -1.16 4.19 -1.89
CA ILE A 256 0.19 3.92 -2.41
C ILE A 256 0.16 2.97 -3.62
N PRO A 257 -0.36 1.73 -3.53
CA PRO A 257 -0.34 0.80 -4.65
C PRO A 257 -1.15 1.32 -5.84
N THR A 258 -2.25 2.03 -5.59
CA THR A 258 -3.14 2.57 -6.64
C THR A 258 -2.50 3.75 -7.35
N PHE A 259 -1.86 4.64 -6.61
CA PHE A 259 -1.09 5.75 -7.16
C PHE A 259 0.04 5.25 -8.06
N THR A 260 0.79 4.24 -7.62
CA THR A 260 1.83 3.63 -8.46
C THR A 260 1.23 3.02 -9.75
N LEU A 261 0.03 2.43 -9.71
CA LEU A 261 -0.64 1.93 -10.93
C LEU A 261 -1.03 3.03 -11.88
N VAL A 262 -1.65 4.09 -11.38
CA VAL A 262 -2.03 5.26 -12.18
C VAL A 262 -0.79 5.87 -12.83
N TYR A 263 0.26 6.07 -12.04
CA TYR A 263 1.51 6.66 -12.50
C TYR A 263 2.14 5.84 -13.65
N VAL A 264 2.26 4.53 -13.47
CA VAL A 264 2.76 3.63 -14.52
C VAL A 264 1.79 3.57 -15.70
N GLY A 265 0.48 3.62 -15.47
CA GLY A 265 -0.56 3.71 -16.50
C GLY A 265 -0.41 4.95 -17.39
N LEU A 266 -0.25 6.12 -16.77
CA LEU A 266 -0.13 7.42 -17.46
C LEU A 266 1.18 7.54 -18.23
N THR A 267 2.27 7.03 -17.67
CA THR A 267 3.58 7.05 -18.34
C THR A 267 3.53 6.29 -19.66
N ASP A 268 2.85 5.13 -19.68
CA ASP A 268 2.69 4.35 -20.91
C ASP A 268 1.80 5.05 -21.95
N THR A 269 0.74 5.74 -21.52
CA THR A 269 -0.13 6.48 -22.46
C THR A 269 0.52 7.74 -23.04
N ALA A 270 1.39 8.41 -22.27
CA ALA A 270 2.13 9.57 -22.75
C ALA A 270 3.12 9.17 -23.86
N ASP A 271 3.82 8.03 -23.67
CA ASP A 271 4.71 7.45 -24.68
C ASP A 271 3.95 7.11 -25.99
N GLU A 272 2.73 6.59 -25.90
CA GLU A 272 1.90 6.28 -27.08
C GLU A 272 1.41 7.51 -27.85
N SER A 273 1.37 8.69 -27.22
CA SER A 273 0.93 9.95 -27.85
C SER A 273 2.06 10.71 -28.57
N HIS A 274 3.32 10.38 -28.29
CA HIS A 274 4.50 10.99 -28.91
C HIS A 274 5.13 10.31 -30.17
N PRO A 275 4.61 9.23 -30.79
CA PRO A 275 5.35 8.49 -31.82
C PRO A 275 5.29 9.07 -33.25
N GLU A 276 4.65 10.22 -33.49
CA GLU A 276 4.39 10.70 -34.86
C GLU A 276 5.17 11.96 -35.27
N SER A 277 5.78 12.70 -34.33
CA SER A 277 6.59 13.88 -34.65
C SER A 277 8.06 13.56 -34.95
N ASP A 278 8.65 12.59 -34.25
CA ASP A 278 10.12 12.36 -34.30
C ASP A 278 10.55 11.18 -35.18
N ARG A 279 9.59 10.46 -35.80
CA ARG A 279 9.87 9.23 -36.54
C ARG A 279 10.35 9.44 -37.99
N LYS A 280 10.63 10.68 -38.41
CA LYS A 280 11.16 10.95 -39.76
C LYS A 280 12.68 10.91 -39.87
N THR A 281 13.43 10.74 -38.78
CA THR A 281 14.89 10.61 -38.85
C THR A 281 15.39 9.47 -37.97
N SER A 282 15.84 8.41 -38.65
CA SER A 282 16.71 7.31 -38.20
C SER A 282 16.16 6.15 -37.35
N SER A 283 16.24 4.96 -37.97
CA SER A 283 16.41 3.59 -37.42
C SER A 283 15.20 2.75 -36.94
N PRO A 284 15.27 1.40 -37.12
CA PRO A 284 14.11 0.52 -37.20
C PRO A 284 13.53 0.15 -35.83
N ALA A 285 12.25 -0.22 -35.88
CA ALA A 285 11.36 -0.45 -34.75
C ALA A 285 11.96 -1.38 -33.67
N VAL A 286 12.11 -0.85 -32.45
CA VAL A 286 12.30 -1.63 -31.24
C VAL A 286 10.98 -2.35 -30.92
N LEU A 287 10.99 -3.68 -31.03
CA LEU A 287 9.88 -4.55 -30.70
C LEU A 287 9.50 -4.45 -29.21
N PRO A 288 8.23 -4.63 -28.85
CA PRO A 288 7.80 -4.62 -27.46
C PRO A 288 8.38 -5.83 -26.72
N TRP A 289 9.01 -5.55 -25.59
CA TRP A 289 9.60 -6.48 -24.62
C TRP A 289 8.90 -7.85 -24.55
N GLN A 290 9.57 -8.89 -25.04
CA GLN A 290 9.25 -10.29 -24.74
C GLN A 290 10.19 -10.78 -23.61
N PRO A 291 9.68 -11.39 -22.53
CA PRO A 291 10.53 -12.00 -21.53
C PRO A 291 11.10 -13.32 -22.07
N THR A 292 12.40 -13.53 -21.81
CA THR A 292 13.17 -14.78 -21.95
C THR A 292 13.45 -15.32 -23.36
N GLN A 293 14.59 -14.90 -23.92
CA GLN A 293 15.55 -15.86 -24.47
C GLN A 293 16.91 -15.64 -23.80
N VAL A 294 17.21 -16.52 -22.84
CA VAL A 294 18.54 -16.65 -22.27
C VAL A 294 19.40 -17.35 -23.32
N LEU A 295 20.32 -16.59 -23.91
CA LEU A 295 21.68 -16.98 -24.32
C LEU A 295 21.93 -18.50 -24.45
N ASP A 296 21.87 -19.00 -25.67
CA ASP A 296 22.69 -20.14 -26.11
C ASP A 296 23.71 -19.59 -27.12
N ILE A 297 24.73 -18.87 -26.61
CA ILE A 297 25.88 -18.44 -27.40
C ILE A 297 26.95 -19.50 -27.24
N LYS A 298 27.02 -20.41 -28.21
CA LYS A 298 28.18 -21.26 -28.44
C LYS A 298 29.28 -20.38 -29.06
N PRO A 299 30.49 -20.28 -28.49
CA PRO A 299 31.57 -19.57 -29.14
C PRO A 299 32.21 -20.52 -30.17
N GLN A 300 32.02 -20.25 -31.46
CA GLN A 300 32.90 -20.81 -32.49
C GLN A 300 33.18 -19.74 -33.54
N GLY A 301 34.39 -19.21 -33.50
CA GLY A 301 35.00 -18.43 -34.57
C GLY A 301 36.51 -18.72 -34.60
N MET A 302 37.03 -18.82 -35.83
CA MET A 302 38.41 -19.01 -36.31
C MET A 302 38.91 -20.45 -36.37
N GLU A 303 39.49 -20.97 -37.46
CA GLU A 303 39.85 -20.52 -38.82
C GLU A 303 40.12 -21.84 -39.60
N GLU A 304 39.56 -22.05 -40.79
CA GLU A 304 40.18 -21.87 -42.12
C GLU A 304 41.42 -22.76 -42.38
N GLY A 305 41.36 -23.60 -43.42
CA GLY A 305 42.44 -24.52 -43.80
C GLY A 305 42.12 -25.46 -44.98
N ASP A 306 42.09 -24.85 -46.16
CA ASP A 306 42.55 -25.33 -47.47
C ASP A 306 42.11 -26.65 -48.16
N TYR A 307 41.75 -26.41 -49.42
CA TYR A 307 41.70 -27.25 -50.61
C TYR A 307 42.80 -28.33 -50.72
N VAL A 308 42.38 -29.60 -50.82
CA VAL A 308 42.52 -30.57 -51.94
C VAL A 308 42.18 -31.96 -51.43
#